data_AF-A0A2A4TBC4-F1
#
_entry.id   AF-A0A2A4TBC4-F1
#
_cell.length_a   1.000
_cell.length_b   1.000
_cell.length_c   1.000
_cell.angle_alpha   90.00
_cell.angle_beta   90.00
_cell.angle_gamma   90.00
#
_symmetry.space_group_name_H-M   'P 1'
#
loop_
_entity.id
_entity.type
_entity.pdbx_description
1 polymer ?
#
loop_
_entity_poly.entity_id
_entity_poly.type
_entity_poly.pdbx_seq_one_letter_code
_entity_poly.pdbx_strand_id
1 'polypeptide(L)'
;MKTVEAFWNAVEKNLHLHRAIFFSRVPKNNTNTIDVEVVQDEIFHFKRLQLESLSKFINNYTSFYLPYINHLIEEIERYSFFQYPSVNSTFHEHLLSITTNYQLLSKINLESHTLNVVYETAKMSRELPSQIKSINIILALLHDFGKCNEIKKDLKEKKEKHWKISAEYASRTMMHFDIPLPIRLKIVQILTYHHDSPLNNFSDEAKNIQKIKNDDLFLHLCHADSSARENEIHAITKDVYYEE
;
A
#
# COMPACT_ATOMS: atom_id res chain seq x y z
N MET A 1 -1.80 -6.53 -30.15
CA MET A 1 -2.13 -5.20 -29.60
C MET A 1 -3.61 -5.02 -29.24
N LYS A 2 -4.58 -5.46 -30.05
CA LYS A 2 -6.03 -5.29 -29.78
C LYS A 2 -6.57 -5.89 -28.47
N THR A 3 -5.88 -6.82 -27.83
CA THR A 3 -6.31 -7.52 -26.60
C THR A 3 -5.99 -6.78 -25.31
N VAL A 4 -4.89 -6.02 -25.27
CA VAL A 4 -4.46 -5.25 -24.09
C VAL A 4 -5.29 -3.99 -23.90
N GLU A 5 -5.61 -3.32 -25.01
CA GLU A 5 -6.44 -2.12 -25.02
C GLU A 5 -7.88 -2.46 -24.63
N ALA A 6 -8.41 -3.58 -25.13
CA ALA A 6 -9.71 -4.09 -24.72
C ALA A 6 -9.76 -4.45 -23.22
N PHE A 7 -8.67 -5.01 -22.68
CA PHE A 7 -8.54 -5.31 -21.26
C PHE A 7 -8.57 -4.03 -20.40
N TRP A 8 -7.75 -3.02 -20.71
CA TRP A 8 -7.74 -1.76 -19.97
C TRP A 8 -9.04 -0.99 -20.13
N ASN A 9 -9.64 -0.99 -21.32
CA ASN A 9 -10.97 -0.40 -21.52
C ASN A 9 -12.05 -1.09 -20.67
N ALA A 10 -11.96 -2.41 -20.50
CA ALA A 10 -12.87 -3.14 -19.61
C ALA A 10 -12.62 -2.83 -18.13
N VAL A 11 -11.35 -2.71 -17.72
CA VAL A 11 -10.96 -2.32 -16.36
C VAL A 11 -11.38 -0.88 -16.05
N GLU A 12 -11.06 0.09 -16.92
CA GLU A 12 -11.44 1.50 -16.78
C GLU A 12 -12.96 1.67 -16.79
N LYS A 13 -13.68 0.97 -17.67
CA LYS A 13 -15.16 1.03 -17.69
C LYS A 13 -15.78 0.52 -16.39
N ASN A 14 -15.21 -0.54 -15.80
CA ASN A 14 -15.66 -1.04 -14.50
C ASN A 14 -15.29 -0.07 -13.37
N LEU A 15 -14.08 0.48 -13.36
CA LEU A 15 -13.65 1.50 -12.40
C LEU A 15 -14.52 2.76 -12.47
N HIS A 16 -14.85 3.26 -13.66
CA HIS A 16 -15.76 4.40 -13.85
C HIS A 16 -17.18 4.14 -13.35
N LEU A 17 -17.71 2.92 -13.54
CA LEU A 17 -19.01 2.53 -13.00
C LEU A 17 -18.97 2.47 -11.46
N HIS A 18 -17.91 1.89 -10.90
CA HIS A 18 -17.68 1.90 -9.45
C HIS A 18 -17.46 3.31 -8.92
N ARG A 19 -16.85 4.22 -9.66
CA ARG A 19 -16.69 5.65 -9.33
C ARG A 19 -18.04 6.34 -9.21
N ALA A 20 -18.94 6.13 -10.17
CA ALA A 20 -20.31 6.65 -10.10
C ALA A 20 -21.07 6.10 -8.88
N ILE A 21 -20.84 4.84 -8.52
CA ILE A 21 -21.45 4.19 -7.35
C ILE A 21 -20.80 4.67 -6.04
N PHE A 22 -19.48 4.83 -5.96
CA PHE A 22 -18.74 5.23 -4.77
C PHE A 22 -19.02 6.68 -4.40
N PHE A 23 -19.03 7.60 -5.38
CA PHE A 23 -19.38 9.00 -5.15
C PHE A 23 -20.89 9.22 -4.91
N SER A 24 -21.77 8.32 -5.36
CA SER A 24 -23.20 8.36 -5.02
C SER A 24 -23.55 7.64 -3.71
N ARG A 25 -22.64 6.83 -3.17
CA ARG A 25 -22.77 6.11 -1.89
C ARG A 25 -22.00 6.76 -0.74
N VAL A 26 -21.57 8.02 -0.85
CA VAL A 26 -21.24 8.81 0.34
C VAL A 26 -22.53 8.91 1.17
N PRO A 27 -22.66 8.19 2.29
CA PRO A 27 -23.93 8.18 3.01
C PRO A 27 -24.05 9.52 3.74
N LYS A 28 -25.11 10.28 3.44
CA LYS A 28 -25.76 11.05 4.51
C LYS A 28 -26.28 10.00 5.48
N ASN A 29 -25.79 10.07 6.72
CA ASN A 29 -26.19 9.24 7.87
C ASN A 29 -27.53 8.54 7.67
N ASN A 30 -27.49 7.22 7.48
CA ASN A 30 -28.62 6.37 7.80
C ASN A 30 -28.10 4.99 8.20
N THR A 31 -28.18 4.76 9.50
CA THR A 31 -28.07 3.47 10.16
C THR A 31 -29.11 2.53 9.58
N ASN A 32 -28.67 1.43 8.97
CA ASN A 32 -29.39 0.16 9.02
C ASN A 32 -28.39 -0.98 8.84
N THR A 33 -28.45 -1.88 9.82
CA THR A 33 -27.60 -3.02 10.10
C THR A 33 -27.81 -4.15 9.10
N ILE A 34 -26.70 -4.74 8.67
CA ILE A 34 -26.64 -6.13 8.21
C ILE A 34 -25.57 -6.78 9.07
N ASP A 35 -26.00 -7.75 9.88
CA ASP A 35 -25.14 -8.57 10.75
C ASP A 35 -24.23 -9.44 9.87
N VAL A 36 -23.08 -8.87 9.52
CA VAL A 36 -21.85 -9.66 9.52
C VAL A 36 -21.38 -9.56 10.97
N GLU A 37 -21.05 -10.67 11.62
CA GLU A 37 -20.21 -10.64 12.82
C GLU A 37 -18.91 -9.93 12.44
N VAL A 38 -18.94 -8.61 12.51
CA VAL A 38 -17.77 -7.78 12.56
C VAL A 38 -17.14 -8.21 13.86
N VAL A 39 -15.95 -8.80 13.76
CA VAL A 39 -14.98 -8.83 14.85
C VAL A 39 -14.67 -7.35 15.16
N GLN A 40 -15.63 -6.70 15.80
CA GLN A 40 -15.47 -5.49 16.57
C GLN A 40 -14.78 -5.93 17.85
N ASP A 41 -13.79 -5.13 18.25
CA ASP A 41 -12.95 -5.33 19.42
C ASP A 41 -11.77 -6.27 19.21
N GLU A 42 -10.83 -5.81 18.39
CA GLU A 42 -9.42 -5.75 18.78
C GLU A 42 -8.72 -4.78 17.82
N ILE A 43 -8.20 -3.66 18.36
CA ILE A 43 -7.20 -2.86 17.67
C ILE A 43 -6.01 -3.81 17.49
N PHE A 44 -5.86 -4.36 16.28
CA PHE A 44 -4.81 -5.33 15.99
C PHE A 44 -3.45 -4.67 16.17
N HIS A 45 -2.85 -4.88 17.35
CA HIS A 45 -1.43 -4.62 17.57
C HIS A 45 -0.66 -5.71 16.86
N PHE A 46 -0.07 -5.36 15.71
CA PHE A 46 0.53 -6.35 14.84
C PHE A 46 1.87 -6.93 15.40
N LYS A 47 1.81 -8.02 16.20
CA LYS A 47 2.95 -8.87 16.63
C LYS A 47 3.06 -10.14 15.76
N ARG A 48 4.22 -10.38 15.13
CA ARG A 48 4.86 -11.59 14.51
C ARG A 48 4.03 -12.84 14.08
N LEU A 49 2.93 -13.21 14.74
CA LEU A 49 2.00 -14.30 14.40
C LEU A 49 1.13 -14.02 13.13
N GLN A 50 1.57 -13.13 12.24
CA GLN A 50 0.66 -12.39 11.37
C GLN A 50 0.91 -12.52 9.88
N LEU A 51 2.10 -12.91 9.44
CA LEU A 51 2.34 -13.14 8.00
C LEU A 51 1.57 -14.36 7.49
N GLU A 52 1.51 -15.45 8.28
CA GLU A 52 0.66 -16.60 7.95
C GLU A 52 -0.83 -16.24 7.93
N SER A 53 -1.28 -15.46 8.90
CA SER A 53 -2.67 -14.98 8.99
C SER A 53 -3.00 -14.04 7.82
N LEU A 54 -2.05 -13.19 7.43
CA LEU A 54 -2.15 -12.32 6.26
C LEU A 54 -2.22 -13.13 4.97
N SER A 55 -1.35 -14.13 4.79
CA SER A 55 -1.37 -15.00 3.60
C SER A 55 -2.72 -15.71 3.49
N LYS A 56 -3.24 -16.28 4.59
CA LYS A 56 -4.59 -16.87 4.62
C LYS A 56 -5.67 -15.84 4.28
N PHE A 57 -5.61 -14.65 4.87
CA PHE A 57 -6.55 -13.57 4.58
C PHE A 57 -6.53 -13.18 3.10
N ILE A 58 -5.36 -12.93 2.51
CA ILE A 58 -5.22 -12.51 1.12
C ILE A 58 -5.66 -13.62 0.16
N ASN A 59 -5.29 -14.88 0.43
CA ASN A 59 -5.71 -16.02 -0.38
C ASN A 59 -7.25 -16.20 -0.40
N ASN A 60 -7.94 -15.79 0.66
CA ASN A 60 -9.40 -15.75 0.71
C ASN A 60 -9.99 -14.47 0.09
N TYR A 61 -9.21 -13.38 0.09
CA TYR A 61 -9.64 -12.05 -0.37
C TYR A 61 -9.58 -11.89 -1.89
N THR A 62 -8.60 -12.53 -2.53
CA THR A 62 -8.40 -12.44 -3.98
C THR A 62 -7.86 -13.75 -4.55
N SER A 63 -8.04 -13.95 -5.86
CA SER A 63 -7.67 -15.18 -6.58
C SER A 63 -6.62 -14.96 -7.68
N PHE A 64 -6.29 -13.71 -8.01
CA PHE A 64 -5.31 -13.39 -9.05
C PHE A 64 -3.94 -13.09 -8.44
N TYR A 65 -2.89 -13.44 -9.18
CA TYR A 65 -1.49 -13.14 -8.85
C TYR A 65 -1.02 -13.65 -7.48
N LEU A 66 -1.74 -14.62 -6.89
CA LEU A 66 -1.40 -15.22 -5.60
C LEU A 66 0.05 -15.72 -5.51
N PRO A 67 0.64 -16.36 -6.56
CA PRO A 67 2.05 -16.76 -6.48
C PRO A 67 3.00 -15.60 -6.22
N TYR A 68 2.76 -14.44 -6.84
CA TYR A 68 3.58 -13.26 -6.62
C TYR A 68 3.28 -12.59 -5.28
N ILE A 69 2.01 -12.53 -4.87
CA ILE A 69 1.64 -11.97 -3.57
C ILE A 69 2.27 -12.80 -2.44
N ASN A 70 2.18 -14.14 -2.49
CA ASN A 70 2.80 -15.00 -1.49
C ASN A 70 4.32 -14.86 -1.49
N HIS A 71 4.95 -14.74 -2.67
CA HIS A 71 6.37 -14.40 -2.75
C HIS A 71 6.68 -13.09 -2.02
N LEU A 72 5.90 -12.02 -2.22
CA LEU A 72 6.12 -10.74 -1.51
C LEU A 72 5.98 -10.87 0.01
N ILE A 73 5.06 -11.72 0.49
CA ILE A 73 4.90 -12.00 1.93
C ILE A 73 6.14 -12.72 2.48
N GLU A 74 6.65 -13.72 1.76
CA GLU A 74 7.90 -14.41 2.12
C GLU A 74 9.10 -13.45 2.12
N GLU A 75 9.13 -12.48 1.20
CA GLU A 75 10.20 -11.49 1.11
C GLU A 75 10.20 -10.51 2.29
N ILE A 76 9.03 -10.14 2.82
CA ILE A 76 8.92 -9.33 4.06
C ILE A 76 9.63 -10.05 5.22
N GLU A 77 9.44 -11.37 5.36
CA GLU A 77 10.11 -12.18 6.37
C GLU A 77 11.61 -12.35 6.06
N ARG A 78 11.95 -12.73 4.82
CA ARG A 78 13.33 -12.95 4.38
C ARG A 78 14.22 -11.73 4.60
N TYR A 79 13.70 -10.55 4.32
CA TYR A 79 14.39 -9.28 4.54
C TYR A 79 14.23 -8.71 5.95
N SER A 80 13.55 -9.42 6.85
CA SER A 80 13.40 -9.02 8.26
C SER A 80 12.86 -7.60 8.42
N PHE A 81 11.76 -7.27 7.73
CA PHE A 81 11.17 -5.92 7.74
C PHE A 81 10.90 -5.39 9.16
N PHE A 82 10.61 -6.28 10.12
CA PHE A 82 10.45 -5.92 11.53
C PHE A 82 11.66 -5.20 12.16
N GLN A 83 12.85 -5.32 11.58
CA GLN A 83 14.08 -4.66 12.05
C GLN A 83 14.25 -3.23 11.51
N TYR A 84 13.48 -2.85 10.50
CA TYR A 84 13.58 -1.55 9.85
C TYR A 84 12.48 -0.62 10.36
N PRO A 85 12.78 0.65 10.63
CA PRO A 85 11.74 1.61 10.96
C PRO A 85 10.91 1.96 9.73
N SER A 86 9.61 2.13 9.88
CA SER A 86 8.73 2.56 8.79
C SER A 86 8.95 4.04 8.42
N VAL A 87 9.56 4.83 9.31
CA VAL A 87 9.92 6.24 9.13
C VAL A 87 11.36 6.47 9.63
N ASN A 88 12.21 7.11 8.83
CA ASN A 88 13.63 7.28 9.16
C ASN A 88 13.87 8.42 10.17
N SER A 89 14.20 8.11 11.42
CA SER A 89 14.29 9.07 12.53
C SER A 89 15.41 10.12 12.44
N THR A 90 16.30 10.06 11.44
CA THR A 90 17.51 10.90 11.34
C THR A 90 17.28 12.42 11.33
N PHE A 91 16.04 12.90 11.22
CA PHE A 91 15.77 14.33 11.09
C PHE A 91 15.70 15.13 12.40
N HIS A 92 15.55 14.51 13.59
CA HIS A 92 15.07 15.28 14.75
C HIS A 92 15.64 14.90 16.14
N GLU A 93 16.96 14.85 16.29
CA GLU A 93 17.59 14.97 17.64
C GLU A 93 17.31 16.35 18.28
N HIS A 94 16.93 17.36 17.49
CA HIS A 94 16.75 18.75 17.97
C HIS A 94 15.31 19.12 18.37
N LEU A 95 14.32 18.22 18.20
CA LEU A 95 12.89 18.47 18.54
C LEU A 95 12.39 17.64 19.73
N LEU A 96 13.31 17.15 20.58
CA LEU A 96 13.02 16.25 21.71
C LEU A 96 12.07 16.80 22.79
N SER A 97 11.62 18.06 22.69
CA SER A 97 10.72 18.69 23.68
C SER A 97 9.22 18.61 23.34
N ILE A 98 8.83 18.09 22.17
CA ILE A 98 7.41 17.92 21.78
C ILE A 98 7.24 16.57 21.09
N THR A 99 6.38 15.70 21.61
CA THR A 99 6.01 14.44 20.96
C THR A 99 5.27 14.72 19.66
N THR A 100 5.99 14.75 18.54
CA THR A 100 5.37 14.91 17.21
C THR A 100 4.87 13.56 16.69
N ASN A 101 3.85 13.55 15.83
CA ASN A 101 3.37 12.33 15.14
C ASN A 101 4.52 11.52 14.53
N TYR A 102 5.58 12.20 14.09
CA TYR A 102 6.78 11.58 13.54
C TYR A 102 7.53 10.68 14.53
N GLN A 103 7.66 11.09 15.80
CA GLN A 103 8.29 10.30 16.85
C GLN A 103 7.43 9.09 17.27
N LEU A 104 6.11 9.18 17.12
CA LEU A 104 5.22 8.04 17.31
C LEU A 104 5.39 7.05 16.16
N LEU A 105 5.36 7.53 14.92
CA LEU A 105 5.50 6.69 13.73
C LEU A 105 6.88 6.02 13.60
N SER A 106 7.96 6.62 14.14
CA SER A 106 9.28 5.98 14.13
C SER A 106 9.37 4.73 15.01
N LYS A 107 8.41 4.54 15.94
CA LYS A 107 8.27 3.32 16.74
C LYS A 107 7.61 2.18 15.98
N ILE A 108 6.94 2.49 14.86
CA ILE A 108 6.33 1.49 13.98
C ILE A 108 7.39 0.94 13.04
N ASN A 109 7.60 -0.38 13.11
CA ASN A 109 8.49 -1.07 12.18
C ASN A 109 7.84 -1.23 10.80
N LEU A 110 8.67 -1.46 9.79
CA LEU A 110 8.26 -1.53 8.38
C LEU A 110 7.27 -2.68 8.13
N GLU A 111 7.45 -3.84 8.77
CA GLU A 111 6.53 -4.98 8.64
C GLU A 111 5.13 -4.61 9.10
N SER A 112 4.98 -4.13 10.34
CA SER A 112 3.68 -3.72 10.89
C SER A 112 3.00 -2.66 10.02
N HIS A 113 3.77 -1.67 9.54
CA HIS A 113 3.22 -0.64 8.64
C HIS A 113 2.71 -1.25 7.33
N THR A 114 3.52 -2.09 6.66
CA THR A 114 3.10 -2.75 5.42
C THR A 114 1.81 -3.57 5.63
N LEU A 115 1.70 -4.29 6.74
CA LEU A 115 0.49 -5.06 7.08
C LEU A 115 -0.74 -4.17 7.28
N ASN A 116 -0.58 -3.05 7.99
CA ASN A 116 -1.66 -2.08 8.19
C ASN A 116 -2.15 -1.50 6.86
N VAL A 117 -1.23 -1.13 5.96
CA VAL A 117 -1.58 -0.62 4.63
C VAL A 117 -2.32 -1.67 3.81
N VAL A 118 -1.91 -2.94 3.87
CA VAL A 118 -2.61 -4.05 3.20
C VAL A 118 -4.03 -4.21 3.76
N TYR A 119 -4.20 -4.12 5.07
CA TYR A 119 -5.51 -4.24 5.71
C TYR A 119 -6.46 -3.11 5.30
N GLU A 120 -6.01 -1.85 5.37
CA GLU A 120 -6.80 -0.70 4.90
C GLU A 120 -7.11 -0.80 3.40
N THR A 121 -6.14 -1.23 2.60
CA THR A 121 -6.33 -1.49 1.17
C THR A 121 -7.45 -2.51 0.93
N ALA A 122 -7.49 -3.60 1.70
CA ALA A 122 -8.49 -4.64 1.54
C ALA A 122 -9.90 -4.17 1.94
N LYS A 123 -10.03 -3.30 2.95
CA LYS A 123 -11.31 -2.65 3.29
C LYS A 123 -11.80 -1.78 2.13
N MET A 124 -10.92 -0.92 1.61
CA MET A 124 -11.26 0.03 0.54
C MET A 124 -11.60 -0.67 -0.78
N SER A 125 -10.93 -1.77 -1.09
CA SER A 125 -11.11 -2.49 -2.36
C SER A 125 -12.13 -3.62 -2.29
N ARG A 126 -12.88 -3.78 -1.18
CA ARG A 126 -13.80 -4.90 -0.94
C ARG A 126 -14.80 -5.15 -2.06
N GLU A 127 -15.33 -4.10 -2.68
CA GLU A 127 -16.34 -4.19 -3.74
C GLU A 127 -15.75 -4.21 -5.16
N LEU A 128 -14.42 -4.17 -5.29
CA LEU A 128 -13.75 -4.15 -6.59
C LEU A 128 -13.60 -5.56 -7.19
N PRO A 129 -13.41 -5.67 -8.51
CA PRO A 129 -13.10 -6.95 -9.15
C PRO A 129 -11.85 -7.62 -8.56
N SER A 130 -11.86 -8.96 -8.46
CA SER A 130 -10.78 -9.75 -7.82
C SER A 130 -9.38 -9.39 -8.34
N GLN A 131 -9.23 -9.17 -9.64
CA GLN A 131 -7.96 -8.79 -10.25
C GLN A 131 -7.48 -7.40 -9.80
N ILE A 132 -8.39 -6.44 -9.62
CA ILE A 132 -8.07 -5.08 -9.15
C ILE A 132 -7.69 -5.12 -7.67
N LYS A 133 -8.39 -5.92 -6.87
CA LYS A 133 -8.00 -6.23 -5.49
C LYS A 133 -6.56 -6.74 -5.42
N SER A 134 -6.18 -7.71 -6.27
CA SER A 134 -4.80 -8.22 -6.29
C SER A 134 -3.78 -7.14 -6.61
N ILE A 135 -4.06 -6.28 -7.59
CA ILE A 135 -3.15 -5.19 -7.97
C ILE A 135 -2.98 -4.21 -6.81
N ASN A 136 -4.07 -3.84 -6.14
CA ASN A 136 -4.03 -2.98 -4.96
C ASN A 136 -3.23 -3.62 -3.81
N ILE A 137 -3.40 -4.91 -3.56
CA ILE A 137 -2.63 -5.64 -2.54
C ILE A 137 -1.13 -5.68 -2.91
N ILE A 138 -0.79 -5.93 -4.17
CA ILE A 138 0.60 -5.88 -4.66
C ILE A 138 1.20 -4.49 -4.44
N LEU A 139 0.47 -3.43 -4.76
CA LEU A 139 0.91 -2.05 -4.52
C LEU A 139 1.14 -1.78 -3.04
N ALA A 140 0.20 -2.18 -2.18
CA ALA A 140 0.28 -2.02 -0.73
C ALA A 140 1.48 -2.76 -0.13
N LEU A 141 1.74 -4.00 -0.55
CA LEU A 141 2.90 -4.76 -0.11
C LEU A 141 4.20 -4.07 -0.53
N LEU A 142 4.31 -3.63 -1.79
CA LEU A 142 5.56 -3.13 -2.37
C LEU A 142 5.92 -1.68 -2.03
N HIS A 143 4.96 -0.81 -1.70
CA HIS A 143 5.16 0.65 -1.75
C HIS A 143 6.43 1.12 -1.01
N ASP A 144 6.71 0.53 0.15
CA ASP A 144 7.82 0.89 1.02
C ASP A 144 8.97 -0.13 1.05
N PHE A 145 9.01 -1.13 0.15
CA PHE A 145 10.09 -2.13 0.09
C PHE A 145 11.49 -1.48 0.04
N GLY A 146 11.62 -0.40 -0.72
CA GLY A 146 12.87 0.34 -0.84
C GLY A 146 13.33 1.05 0.42
N LYS A 147 12.61 0.96 1.56
CA LYS A 147 13.11 1.40 2.87
C LYS A 147 14.08 0.37 3.48
N CYS A 148 13.94 -0.92 3.16
CA CYS A 148 14.82 -1.99 3.63
C CYS A 148 16.23 -1.88 3.00
N ASN A 149 17.28 -1.87 3.84
CA ASN A 149 18.65 -1.70 3.34
C ASN A 149 19.21 -2.93 2.63
N GLU A 150 18.77 -4.15 2.97
CA GLU A 150 19.21 -5.35 2.23
C GLU A 150 18.65 -5.36 0.81
N ILE A 151 17.40 -4.91 0.60
CA ILE A 151 16.84 -4.72 -0.76
C ILE A 151 17.69 -3.71 -1.56
N LYS A 152 18.03 -2.57 -0.96
CA LYS A 152 18.90 -1.56 -1.61
C LYS A 152 20.25 -2.16 -2.03
N LYS A 153 20.84 -2.97 -1.15
CA LYS A 153 22.12 -3.64 -1.37
C LYS A 153 22.04 -4.68 -2.48
N ASP A 154 20.99 -5.49 -2.51
CA ASP A 154 20.75 -6.49 -3.56
C ASP A 154 20.57 -5.83 -4.94
N LEU A 155 19.90 -4.68 -4.98
CA LEU A 155 19.74 -3.88 -6.19
C LEU A 155 20.99 -3.07 -6.57
N LYS A 156 21.98 -2.96 -5.67
CA LYS A 156 23.18 -2.12 -5.78
C LYS A 156 22.87 -0.62 -5.87
N GLU A 157 21.76 -0.19 -5.28
CA GLU A 157 21.30 1.20 -5.25
C GLU A 157 21.63 1.84 -3.90
N LYS A 158 22.34 2.98 -3.87
CA LYS A 158 22.77 3.62 -2.61
C LYS A 158 22.22 5.02 -2.37
N LYS A 159 21.67 5.69 -3.38
CA LYS A 159 21.24 7.10 -3.30
C LYS A 159 19.86 7.39 -3.90
N GLU A 160 19.17 6.37 -4.38
CA GLU A 160 17.83 6.52 -4.93
C GLU A 160 16.78 6.64 -3.82
N LYS A 161 15.67 7.31 -4.15
CA LYS A 161 14.53 7.46 -3.25
C LYS A 161 13.85 6.11 -3.03
N HIS A 162 13.32 5.84 -1.84
CA HIS A 162 12.83 4.50 -1.48
C HIS A 162 11.76 3.98 -2.45
N TRP A 163 10.85 4.84 -2.91
CA TRP A 163 9.81 4.45 -3.85
C TRP A 163 10.30 4.02 -5.23
N LYS A 164 11.41 4.61 -5.70
CA LYS A 164 12.07 4.18 -6.94
C LYS A 164 12.74 2.82 -6.77
N ILE A 165 13.31 2.58 -5.59
CA ILE A 165 13.89 1.28 -5.24
C ILE A 165 12.79 0.22 -5.14
N SER A 166 11.64 0.54 -4.53
CA SER A 166 10.44 -0.32 -4.54
C SER A 166 9.98 -0.65 -5.96
N ALA A 167 9.92 0.35 -6.85
CA ALA A 167 9.52 0.18 -8.24
C ALA A 167 10.52 -0.71 -9.02
N GLU A 168 11.83 -0.51 -8.82
CA GLU A 168 12.88 -1.31 -9.44
C GLU A 168 12.84 -2.76 -8.95
N TYR A 169 12.66 -2.97 -7.64
CA TYR A 169 12.49 -4.30 -7.06
C TYR A 169 11.29 -5.01 -7.69
N ALA A 170 10.15 -4.32 -7.77
CA ALA A 170 8.93 -4.85 -8.40
C ALA A 170 9.15 -5.19 -9.88
N SER A 171 9.83 -4.31 -10.61
CA SER A 171 10.15 -4.51 -12.03
C SER A 171 10.94 -5.79 -12.26
N ARG A 172 11.97 -6.06 -11.44
CA ARG A 172 12.82 -7.26 -11.56
C ARG A 172 12.08 -8.53 -11.16
N THR A 173 11.38 -8.52 -10.04
CA THR A 173 10.77 -9.73 -9.48
C THR A 173 9.53 -10.16 -10.24
N MET A 174 8.65 -9.24 -10.65
CA MET A 174 7.44 -9.55 -11.44
C MET A 174 7.73 -10.19 -12.81
N MET A 175 8.97 -10.13 -13.32
CA MET A 175 9.33 -10.82 -14.57
C MET A 175 9.24 -12.33 -14.47
N HIS A 176 9.39 -12.88 -13.26
CA HIS A 176 9.40 -14.30 -12.99
C HIS A 176 8.02 -14.90 -12.73
N PHE A 177 6.96 -14.08 -12.79
CA PHE A 177 5.59 -14.47 -12.49
C PHE A 177 4.67 -14.17 -13.69
N ASP A 178 3.55 -14.90 -13.76
CA ASP A 178 2.53 -14.73 -14.79
C ASP A 178 1.65 -13.50 -14.54
N ILE A 179 2.27 -12.33 -14.61
CA ILE A 179 1.62 -11.02 -14.52
C ILE A 179 1.73 -10.36 -15.89
N PRO A 180 0.60 -10.02 -16.54
CA PRO A 180 0.61 -9.37 -17.85
C PRO A 180 1.47 -8.10 -17.85
N LEU A 181 2.31 -7.94 -18.89
CA LEU A 181 3.20 -6.77 -19.03
C LEU A 181 2.49 -5.42 -18.78
N PRO A 182 1.27 -5.17 -19.30
CA PRO A 182 0.61 -3.88 -19.07
C PRO A 182 0.33 -3.62 -17.57
N ILE A 183 0.02 -4.66 -16.80
CA ILE A 183 -0.21 -4.57 -15.35
C ILE A 183 1.11 -4.32 -14.63
N ARG A 184 2.19 -5.03 -15.02
CA ARG A 184 3.53 -4.78 -14.45
C ARG A 184 3.97 -3.33 -14.67
N LEU A 185 3.79 -2.81 -15.88
CA LEU A 185 4.12 -1.42 -16.21
C LEU A 185 3.30 -0.43 -15.37
N LYS A 186 2.00 -0.68 -15.20
CA LYS A 186 1.13 0.17 -14.35
C LYS A 186 1.59 0.16 -12.89
N ILE A 187 1.88 -1.01 -12.32
CA ILE A 187 2.38 -1.15 -10.94
C ILE A 187 3.69 -0.39 -10.76
N VAL A 188 4.66 -0.61 -11.65
CA VAL A 188 5.96 0.09 -11.61
C VAL A 188 5.78 1.60 -11.73
N GLN A 189 4.90 2.07 -12.62
CA GLN A 189 4.61 3.50 -12.76
C GLN A 189 4.03 4.10 -11.48
N ILE A 190 3.02 3.48 -10.87
CA ILE A 190 2.43 3.97 -9.62
C ILE A 190 3.49 4.01 -8.52
N LEU A 191 4.25 2.93 -8.33
CA LEU A 191 5.34 2.88 -7.35
C LEU A 191 6.40 3.96 -7.62
N THR A 192 6.73 4.25 -8.88
CA THR A 192 7.75 5.25 -9.22
C THR A 192 7.34 6.67 -8.82
N TYR A 193 6.04 7.00 -8.80
CA TYR A 193 5.59 8.39 -8.65
C TYR A 193 4.69 8.64 -7.42
N HIS A 194 4.45 7.65 -6.56
CA HIS A 194 3.54 7.79 -5.40
C HIS A 194 3.95 8.86 -4.38
N HIS A 195 5.22 9.24 -4.31
CA HIS A 195 5.70 10.36 -3.49
C HIS A 195 6.14 11.60 -4.27
N ASP A 196 6.23 11.55 -5.61
CA ASP A 196 6.70 12.70 -6.38
C ASP A 196 5.59 13.75 -6.54
N SER A 197 5.87 15.02 -6.25
CA SER A 197 4.95 16.12 -6.55
C SER A 197 4.89 16.38 -8.06
N PRO A 198 3.72 16.73 -8.64
CA PRO A 198 3.71 17.27 -9.98
C PRO A 198 4.53 18.56 -9.94
N LEU A 199 5.64 18.60 -10.67
CA LEU A 199 6.38 19.84 -10.85
C LEU A 199 5.49 20.81 -11.64
N ASN A 200 5.54 22.10 -11.33
CA ASN A 200 4.79 23.18 -12.01
C ASN A 200 5.25 23.42 -13.48
N ASN A 201 5.80 22.42 -14.15
CA ASN A 201 6.40 22.54 -15.48
C ASN A 201 5.50 21.87 -16.51
N PHE A 202 5.32 22.51 -17.68
CA PHE A 202 4.57 21.97 -18.83
C PHE A 202 5.25 20.77 -19.53
N SER A 203 6.17 20.07 -18.87
CA SER A 203 6.88 18.93 -19.45
C SER A 203 5.95 17.72 -19.62
N ASP A 204 6.25 16.85 -20.58
CA ASP A 204 5.48 15.63 -20.79
C ASP A 204 5.59 14.67 -19.59
N GLU A 205 6.69 14.73 -18.85
CA GLU A 205 6.85 14.02 -17.57
C GLU A 205 5.85 14.51 -16.52
N ALA A 206 5.67 15.82 -16.37
CA ALA A 206 4.70 16.38 -15.43
C ALA A 206 3.26 16.01 -15.79
N LYS A 207 2.91 16.01 -17.10
CA LYS A 207 1.60 15.52 -17.58
C LYS A 207 1.41 14.05 -17.26
N ASN A 208 2.45 13.22 -17.42
CA ASN A 208 2.39 11.81 -17.10
C ASN A 208 2.20 11.55 -15.60
N ILE A 209 2.95 12.26 -14.74
CA ILE A 209 2.77 12.21 -13.28
C ILE A 209 1.33 12.60 -12.92
N GLN A 210 0.80 13.69 -13.49
CA GLN A 210 -0.57 14.11 -13.23
C GLN A 210 -1.60 13.05 -13.64
N LYS A 211 -1.40 12.39 -14.79
CA LYS A 211 -2.27 11.29 -15.22
C LYS A 211 -2.24 10.13 -14.23
N ILE A 212 -1.06 9.75 -13.74
CA ILE A 212 -0.89 8.68 -12.75
C ILE A 212 -1.53 9.06 -11.42
N LYS A 213 -1.40 10.31 -10.97
CA LYS A 213 -2.03 10.79 -9.73
C LYS A 213 -3.56 10.81 -9.78
N ASN A 214 -4.13 10.87 -10.98
CA ASN A 214 -5.57 10.77 -11.20
C ASN A 214 -6.05 9.32 -11.38
N ASP A 215 -5.15 8.34 -11.31
CA ASP A 215 -5.47 6.91 -11.41
C ASP A 215 -6.06 6.38 -10.10
N ASP A 216 -7.12 5.57 -10.20
CA ASP A 216 -7.81 5.05 -9.01
C ASP A 216 -6.92 4.12 -8.17
N LEU A 217 -5.99 3.38 -8.77
CA LEU A 217 -5.04 2.53 -8.04
C LEU A 217 -4.03 3.37 -7.23
N PHE A 218 -3.60 4.49 -7.80
CA PHE A 218 -2.74 5.45 -7.11
C PHE A 218 -3.46 6.04 -5.89
N LEU A 219 -4.69 6.53 -6.10
CA LEU A 219 -5.47 7.14 -5.03
C LEU A 219 -5.80 6.14 -3.91
N HIS A 220 -6.11 4.89 -4.25
CA HIS A 220 -6.27 3.83 -3.26
C HIS A 220 -5.03 3.62 -2.41
N LEU A 221 -3.85 3.53 -3.04
CA LEU A 221 -2.60 3.35 -2.30
C LEU A 221 -2.35 4.50 -1.32
N CYS A 222 -2.46 5.76 -1.78
CA CYS A 222 -2.22 6.93 -0.92
C CYS A 222 -3.22 7.04 0.22
N HIS A 223 -4.50 6.75 -0.01
CA HIS A 223 -5.51 6.75 1.03
C HIS A 223 -5.31 5.61 2.04
N ALA A 224 -4.96 4.41 1.58
CA ALA A 224 -4.69 3.28 2.46
C ALA A 224 -3.47 3.53 3.35
N ASP A 225 -2.38 4.07 2.78
CA ASP A 225 -1.20 4.51 3.54
C ASP A 225 -1.57 5.57 4.59
N SER A 226 -2.27 6.62 4.17
CA SER A 226 -2.68 7.70 5.09
C SER A 226 -3.57 7.19 6.23
N SER A 227 -4.56 6.34 5.92
CA SER A 227 -5.45 5.76 6.93
C SER A 227 -4.71 4.83 7.88
N ALA A 228 -3.75 4.04 7.38
CA ALA A 228 -2.89 3.21 8.22
C ALA A 228 -2.10 4.08 9.21
N ARG A 229 -1.51 5.20 8.75
CA ARG A 229 -0.79 6.15 9.61
C ARG A 229 -1.66 6.78 10.69
N GLU A 230 -2.88 7.19 10.35
CA GLU A 230 -3.84 7.72 11.32
C GLU A 230 -4.18 6.69 12.40
N ASN A 231 -4.45 5.45 12.01
CA ASN A 231 -4.75 4.35 12.93
C ASN A 231 -3.54 3.98 13.81
N GLU A 232 -2.33 3.96 13.25
CA GLU A 232 -1.08 3.72 13.98
C GLU A 232 -0.86 4.77 15.07
N ILE A 233 -1.02 6.06 14.74
CA ILE A 233 -0.88 7.15 15.70
C ILE A 233 -1.93 7.01 16.81
N HIS A 234 -3.19 6.76 16.44
CA HIS A 234 -4.29 6.62 17.40
C HIS A 234 -4.10 5.44 18.35
N ALA A 235 -3.58 4.31 17.86
CA ALA A 235 -3.27 3.16 18.69
C ALA A 235 -2.19 3.49 19.73
N ILE A 236 -1.08 4.10 19.29
CA ILE A 236 0.01 4.48 20.20
C ILE A 236 -0.47 5.50 21.24
N THR A 237 -1.27 6.49 20.85
CA THR A 237 -1.75 7.51 21.79
C THR A 237 -2.73 6.93 22.80
N LYS A 238 -3.63 6.02 22.41
CA LYS A 238 -4.53 5.35 23.36
C LYS A 238 -3.76 4.57 24.43
N ASP A 239 -2.75 3.80 24.05
CA ASP A 239 -1.96 3.02 25.02
C ASP A 239 -1.28 3.91 26.07
N VAL A 240 -0.85 5.12 25.68
CA VAL A 240 -0.22 6.08 26.61
C VAL A 240 -1.22 6.65 27.63
N TYR A 241 -2.50 6.78 27.30
CA TYR A 241 -3.51 7.37 28.20
C TYR A 241 -4.23 6.35 29.11
N TYR A 242 -4.04 5.05 28.90
CA TYR A 242 -4.62 3.99 29.73
C TYR A 242 -3.61 3.29 30.66
N GLU A 243 -2.34 3.72 30.65
CA GLU A 243 -1.30 3.28 31.59
C GLU A 243 -1.04 4.29 32.75
N GLU A 244 -1.84 5.35 32.88
CA GLU A 244 -1.89 6.25 34.07
C GLU A 244 -3.10 5.94 34.98
#